data_AF-A0A5E4CF01-F1
#
_entry.id   AF-A0A5E4CF01-F1
#
_cell.length_a   1.000
_cell.length_b   1.000
_cell.length_c   1.000
_cell.angle_alpha   90.00
_cell.angle_beta   90.00
_cell.angle_gamma   90.00
#
_symmetry.space_group_name_H-M   'P 1'
#
loop_
_entity.id
_entity.type
_entity.pdbx_description
1 polymer ?
#
loop_
_entity_poly.entity_id
_entity_poly.type
_entity_poly.pdbx_seq_one_letter_code
_entity_poly.pdbx_strand_id
1 'polypeptide(L)'
;QPRTESEWENSFTLKMFLFQFVNLNSSTFYIAFFLGRFTGHPGAYLRLINRWRLEECHPSGCLIDLCMQMGIIMVLKQTWNNFMELGYPLIQNWWTRRKVRQEHGTERKVNFPQWEKDYNLQPMNAYGLFDEYLEM
;
A
#
# COMPACT_ATOMS: atom_id res chain seq x y z
N GLN A 1 -4.47 22.25 -17.05
CA GLN A 1 -3.04 21.93 -16.94
C GLN A 1 -2.50 22.82 -15.82
N PRO A 2 -1.94 22.24 -14.73
CA PRO A 2 -1.46 23.02 -13.60
C PRO A 2 -0.35 23.96 -14.04
N ARG A 3 -0.33 25.17 -13.49
CA ARG A 3 0.63 26.22 -13.89
C ARG A 3 1.92 26.17 -13.08
N THR A 4 1.90 25.47 -11.96
CA THR A 4 3.02 25.31 -11.02
C THR A 4 3.14 23.86 -10.58
N GLU A 5 4.35 23.43 -10.23
CA GLU A 5 4.61 22.07 -9.71
C GLU A 5 3.80 21.81 -8.43
N SER A 6 3.66 22.80 -7.55
CA SER A 6 2.89 22.65 -6.30
C SER A 6 1.39 22.44 -6.52
N GLU A 7 0.78 23.08 -7.52
CA GLU A 7 -0.62 22.82 -7.89
C GLU A 7 -0.80 21.41 -8.47
N TRP A 8 0.20 20.92 -9.20
CA TRP A 8 0.20 19.57 -9.72
C TRP A 8 0.30 18.55 -8.58
N GLU A 9 1.27 18.72 -7.66
CA GLU A 9 1.46 17.87 -6.49
C GLU A 9 0.20 17.82 -5.62
N ASN A 10 -0.39 18.97 -5.25
CA ASN A 10 -1.62 19.01 -4.44
C ASN A 10 -2.79 18.27 -5.09
N SER A 11 -2.96 18.45 -6.41
CA SER A 11 -4.02 17.76 -7.16
C SER A 11 -3.77 16.25 -7.25
N PHE A 12 -2.50 15.85 -7.36
CA PHE A 12 -2.08 14.45 -7.38
C PHE A 12 -2.28 13.80 -6.01
N THR A 13 -1.85 14.45 -4.93
CA THR A 13 -2.03 14.01 -3.54
C THR A 13 -3.50 13.72 -3.24
N LEU A 14 -4.40 14.66 -3.54
CA LEU A 14 -5.83 14.48 -3.26
C LEU A 14 -6.43 13.30 -4.03
N LYS A 15 -6.06 13.14 -5.32
CA LYS A 15 -6.56 12.02 -6.14
C LYS A 15 -6.06 10.68 -5.64
N MET A 16 -4.77 10.60 -5.31
CA MET A 16 -4.16 9.37 -4.81
C MET A 16 -4.74 8.99 -3.44
N PHE A 17 -4.86 9.97 -2.54
CA PHE A 17 -5.48 9.77 -1.24
C PHE A 17 -6.90 9.25 -1.35
N LEU A 18 -7.75 9.88 -2.18
CA LEU A 18 -9.13 9.42 -2.37
C LEU A 18 -9.19 7.99 -2.93
N PHE A 19 -8.32 7.67 -3.90
CA PHE A 19 -8.24 6.34 -4.47
C PHE A 19 -7.87 5.30 -3.40
N GLN A 20 -6.84 5.56 -2.61
CA GLN A 20 -6.42 4.65 -1.54
C GLN A 20 -7.45 4.54 -0.42
N PHE A 21 -8.06 5.66 -0.02
CA PHE A 21 -9.10 5.68 1.00
C PHE A 21 -10.28 4.80 0.61
N VAL A 22 -10.77 4.94 -0.63
CA VAL A 22 -11.87 4.12 -1.14
C VAL A 22 -11.44 2.66 -1.22
N ASN A 23 -10.25 2.35 -1.74
CA ASN A 23 -9.83 0.95 -1.87
C ASN A 23 -9.65 0.26 -0.51
N LEU A 24 -9.01 0.92 0.44
CA LEU A 24 -8.73 0.35 1.76
C LEU A 24 -10.00 0.21 2.59
N ASN A 25 -10.84 1.25 2.61
CA ASN A 25 -12.01 1.29 3.48
C ASN A 25 -13.28 0.74 2.83
N SER A 26 -13.37 0.62 1.49
CA SER A 26 -14.60 0.15 0.82
C SER A 26 -15.09 -1.19 1.35
N SER A 27 -14.16 -2.12 1.55
CA SER A 27 -14.45 -3.44 2.09
C SER A 27 -14.98 -3.36 3.53
N THR A 28 -14.36 -2.56 4.40
CA THR A 28 -14.84 -2.33 5.78
C THR A 28 -16.18 -1.58 5.83
N PHE A 29 -16.39 -0.58 4.97
CA PHE A 29 -17.67 0.11 4.83
C PHE A 29 -18.79 -0.84 4.40
N TYR A 30 -18.50 -1.78 3.49
CA TYR A 30 -19.46 -2.80 3.09
C TYR A 30 -19.83 -3.71 4.28
N ILE A 31 -18.85 -4.20 5.04
CA ILE A 31 -19.08 -5.06 6.21
C ILE A 31 -19.84 -4.30 7.32
N ALA A 32 -19.49 -3.04 7.57
CA ALA A 32 -20.10 -2.24 8.63
C ALA A 32 -21.58 -1.92 8.39
N PHE A 33 -21.93 -1.52 7.16
CA PHE A 33 -23.24 -0.91 6.86
C PHE A 33 -24.18 -1.80 6.05
N PHE A 34 -23.64 -2.65 5.17
CA PHE A 34 -24.44 -3.42 4.21
C PHE A 34 -24.54 -4.91 4.58
N LEU A 35 -23.52 -5.46 5.24
CA LEU A 35 -23.53 -6.86 5.64
C LEU A 35 -24.59 -7.14 6.72
N GLY A 36 -25.45 -8.12 6.47
CA GLY A 36 -26.50 -8.55 7.41
C GLY A 36 -27.68 -7.58 7.62
N ARG A 37 -27.69 -6.38 7.01
CA ARG A 37 -28.81 -5.42 7.16
C ARG A 37 -29.94 -5.63 6.16
N PHE A 38 -29.63 -6.24 5.01
CA PHE A 38 -30.59 -6.52 3.93
C PHE A 38 -30.99 -8.00 3.86
N THR A 39 -30.75 -8.77 4.93
CA THR A 39 -31.20 -10.16 5.02
C THR A 39 -32.67 -10.17 5.46
N GLY A 40 -33.55 -10.67 4.60
CA GLY A 40 -34.98 -10.76 4.89
C GLY A 40 -35.28 -11.77 6.01
N HIS A 41 -36.55 -11.86 6.42
CA HIS A 41 -37.00 -12.86 7.38
C HIS A 41 -37.02 -14.27 6.75
N PRO A 42 -36.85 -15.35 7.53
CA PRO A 42 -36.94 -16.71 7.01
C PRO A 42 -38.28 -16.90 6.29
N GLY A 43 -38.23 -17.13 4.97
CA GLY A 43 -39.39 -17.23 4.09
C GLY A 43 -39.42 -16.20 2.94
N ALA A 44 -38.84 -15.00 3.12
CA ALA A 44 -38.75 -13.98 2.07
C ALA A 44 -37.36 -13.31 2.07
N TYR A 45 -36.36 -14.07 1.63
CA TYR A 45 -35.00 -13.53 1.46
C TYR A 45 -34.95 -12.54 0.30
N LEU A 46 -34.39 -11.35 0.55
CA LEU A 46 -33.99 -10.41 -0.49
C LEU A 46 -32.87 -11.05 -1.32
N ARG A 47 -33.21 -11.46 -2.54
CA ARG A 47 -32.25 -12.00 -3.51
C ARG A 47 -31.72 -10.86 -4.36
N LEU A 48 -30.42 -10.64 -4.35
CA LEU A 48 -29.80 -9.71 -5.30
C LEU A 48 -29.99 -10.29 -6.71
N ILE A 49 -30.63 -9.52 -7.59
CA ILE A 49 -30.88 -9.90 -8.99
C ILE A 49 -31.67 -11.23 -9.08
N ASN A 50 -32.57 -11.50 -8.13
CA ASN A 50 -33.43 -12.70 -8.07
C ASN A 50 -32.70 -14.07 -8.06
N ARG A 51 -31.36 -14.10 -8.00
CA ARG A 51 -30.55 -15.34 -8.05
C ARG A 51 -29.61 -15.52 -6.86
N TRP A 52 -29.03 -14.45 -6.33
CA TRP A 52 -27.97 -14.54 -5.33
C TRP A 52 -28.49 -14.15 -3.94
N ARG A 53 -28.24 -15.01 -2.95
CA ARG A 53 -28.53 -14.71 -1.54
C ARG A 53 -27.41 -13.82 -1.00
N LEU A 54 -27.77 -12.73 -0.33
CA LEU A 54 -26.79 -11.88 0.35
C LEU A 54 -26.08 -12.66 1.45
N GLU A 55 -24.85 -12.26 1.74
CA GLU A 55 -24.06 -12.83 2.82
C GLU A 55 -24.76 -12.60 4.17
N GLU A 56 -24.91 -13.69 4.91
CA GLU A 56 -25.47 -13.71 6.25
C GLU A 56 -24.35 -13.64 7.26
N CYS A 57 -24.60 -12.90 8.33
CA CYS A 57 -23.63 -12.73 9.38
C CYS A 57 -23.54 -13.99 10.25
N HIS A 58 -22.34 -14.27 10.78
CA HIS A 58 -22.13 -15.34 11.76
C HIS A 58 -23.06 -15.17 12.98
N PRO A 59 -23.50 -16.26 13.63
CA PRO A 59 -24.37 -16.19 14.82
C PRO A 59 -23.76 -15.42 16.00
N SER A 60 -22.44 -15.20 16.01
CA SER A 60 -21.72 -14.37 16.98
C SER A 60 -21.74 -12.85 16.66
N GLY A 61 -22.26 -12.45 15.50
CA GLY A 61 -22.40 -11.05 15.07
C GLY A 61 -21.30 -10.54 14.12
N CYS A 62 -21.59 -9.42 13.45
CA CYS A 62 -20.79 -8.84 12.34
C CYS A 62 -19.57 -8.05 12.82
N LEU A 63 -19.60 -7.65 14.09
CA LEU A 63 -18.55 -6.82 14.69
C LEU A 63 -17.21 -7.55 14.77
N ILE A 64 -17.23 -8.88 14.94
CA ILE A 64 -16.00 -9.69 15.01
C ILE A 64 -15.30 -9.72 13.65
N ASP A 65 -16.05 -9.94 12.57
CA ASP A 65 -15.52 -9.93 11.20
C ASP A 65 -14.92 -8.56 10.85
N LEU A 66 -15.58 -7.48 11.28
CA LEU A 66 -15.09 -6.12 11.09
C LEU A 66 -13.80 -5.85 11.88
N CYS A 67 -13.75 -6.21 13.17
CA CYS A 67 -12.56 -6.04 14.00
C CYS A 67 -11.38 -6.86 13.47
N MET A 68 -11.63 -8.10 13.02
CA MET A 68 -10.61 -8.96 12.45
C MET A 68 -10.08 -8.38 11.13
N GLN A 69 -10.96 -7.89 10.26
CA GLN A 69 -10.57 -7.26 9.00
C GLN A 69 -9.68 -6.03 9.24
N MET A 70 -10.09 -5.11 10.13
CA MET A 70 -9.29 -3.94 10.46
C MET A 70 -7.93 -4.33 11.06
N GLY A 71 -7.91 -5.33 11.95
CA GLY A 71 -6.68 -5.85 12.56
C GLY A 71 -5.72 -6.45 11.54
N ILE A 72 -6.20 -7.27 10.61
CA ILE A 72 -5.39 -7.86 9.54
C ILE A 72 -4.82 -6.77 8.64
N ILE A 73 -5.65 -5.79 8.24
CA ILE A 73 -5.22 -4.69 7.37
C ILE A 73 -4.09 -3.89 8.04
N MET A 74 -4.24 -3.49 9.32
CA MET A 74 -3.21 -2.73 10.02
C MET A 74 -1.89 -3.49 10.13
N VAL A 75 -1.93 -4.76 10.57
CA VAL A 75 -0.71 -5.57 10.74
C VAL A 75 -0.03 -5.84 9.41
N LEU A 76 -0.80 -6.21 8.39
CA LEU A 76 -0.25 -6.56 7.08
C LEU A 76 0.32 -5.33 6.38
N LYS A 77 -0.38 -4.20 6.40
CA LYS A 77 0.08 -2.96 5.75
C LYS A 77 1.36 -2.44 6.40
N GLN A 78 1.42 -2.40 7.74
CA GLN A 78 2.61 -1.99 8.47
C GLN A 78 3.81 -2.90 8.23
N THR A 79 3.59 -4.23 8.30
CA THR A 79 4.66 -5.21 8.10
C THR A 79 5.16 -5.21 6.66
N TRP A 80 4.25 -5.15 5.69
CA TRP A 80 4.59 -5.13 4.27
C TRP A 80 5.34 -3.86 3.89
N ASN A 81 4.90 -2.70 4.40
CA ASN A 81 5.54 -1.44 4.06
C ASN A 81 6.97 -1.37 4.62
N ASN A 82 7.15 -1.67 5.92
CA ASN A 82 8.47 -1.75 6.55
C ASN A 82 9.38 -2.75 5.81
N PHE A 83 8.85 -3.91 5.41
CA PHE A 83 9.62 -4.88 4.62
C PHE A 83 10.06 -4.33 3.26
N MET A 84 9.21 -3.60 2.55
CA MET A 84 9.55 -3.01 1.26
C MET A 84 10.52 -1.83 1.40
N GLU A 85 10.33 -0.98 2.40
CA GLU A 85 11.18 0.17 2.68
C GLU A 85 12.62 -0.26 3.00
N LEU A 86 12.79 -1.34 3.78
CA LEU A 86 14.11 -1.89 4.08
C LEU A 86 14.64 -2.78 2.93
N GLY A 87 13.78 -3.61 2.34
CA GLY A 87 14.15 -4.63 1.38
C GLY A 87 14.57 -4.07 0.02
N TYR A 88 13.81 -3.10 -0.52
CA TYR A 88 14.05 -2.50 -1.82
C TYR A 88 15.45 -1.85 -1.95
N PRO A 89 15.87 -0.93 -1.05
CA PRO A 89 17.18 -0.30 -1.15
C PRO A 89 18.33 -1.27 -0.92
N LEU A 90 18.16 -2.30 -0.08
CA LEU A 90 19.18 -3.32 0.15
C LEU A 90 19.41 -4.16 -1.11
N ILE A 91 18.34 -4.59 -1.79
CA ILE A 91 18.43 -5.41 -3.00
C ILE A 91 19.07 -4.63 -4.14
N GLN A 92 18.66 -3.38 -4.34
CA GLN A 92 19.23 -2.54 -5.39
C GLN A 92 20.68 -2.14 -5.11
N ASN A 93 21.02 -1.75 -3.88
CA ASN A 93 22.41 -1.49 -3.50
C ASN A 93 23.27 -2.75 -3.68
N TRP A 94 22.75 -3.92 -3.34
CA TRP A 94 23.44 -5.18 -3.56
C TRP A 94 23.65 -5.47 -5.05
N TRP A 95 22.64 -5.25 -5.90
CA TRP A 95 22.75 -5.43 -7.34
C TRP A 95 23.79 -4.48 -7.95
N THR A 96 23.71 -3.18 -7.64
CA THR A 96 24.67 -2.18 -8.10
C THR A 96 26.09 -2.54 -7.67
N ARG A 97 26.28 -2.96 -6.41
CA ARG A 97 27.58 -3.41 -5.90
C ARG A 97 28.12 -4.64 -6.63
N ARG A 98 27.25 -5.58 -7.03
CA ARG A 98 27.63 -6.77 -7.83
C ARG A 98 28.01 -6.38 -9.26
N LYS A 99 27.25 -5.50 -9.92
CA LYS A 99 27.57 -5.01 -11.27
C LYS A 99 28.91 -4.28 -11.31
N VAL A 100 29.15 -3.36 -10.36
CA VAL A 100 30.43 -2.66 -10.22
C VAL A 100 31.59 -3.63 -9.93
N ARG A 101 31.35 -4.72 -9.20
CA ARG A 101 32.38 -5.76 -8.96
C ARG A 101 32.76 -6.51 -10.23
N GLN A 102 31.80 -6.77 -11.11
CA GLN A 102 32.03 -7.45 -12.38
C GLN A 102 32.80 -6.57 -13.37
N GLU A 103 32.52 -5.27 -13.41
CA GLU A 103 33.13 -4.35 -14.37
C GLU A 103 34.53 -3.85 -13.97
N HIS A 104 34.80 -3.63 -12.67
CA HIS A 104 36.03 -2.95 -12.22
C HIS A 104 37.09 -3.85 -11.54
N GLY A 105 36.81 -5.15 -11.35
CA GLY A 105 37.70 -6.06 -10.64
C GLY A 105 37.88 -5.73 -9.15
N THR A 106 38.39 -6.68 -8.37
CA THR A 106 38.49 -6.55 -6.89
C THR A 106 39.45 -5.44 -6.44
N GLU A 107 40.44 -5.08 -7.27
CA GLU A 107 41.56 -4.21 -6.88
C GLU A 107 41.23 -2.70 -6.89
N ARG A 108 40.30 -2.23 -7.74
CA ARG A 108 39.93 -0.81 -7.79
C ARG A 108 38.95 -0.37 -6.70
N LYS A 109 38.33 -1.30 -5.96
CA LYS A 109 37.33 -0.98 -4.93
C LYS A 109 37.91 -0.31 -3.67
N VAL A 110 39.21 -0.41 -3.44
CA VAL A 110 39.85 0.05 -2.19
C VAL A 110 40.00 1.58 -2.14
N ASN A 111 40.02 2.28 -3.28
CA ASN A 111 40.32 3.73 -3.36
C ASN A 111 39.24 4.59 -4.04
N PHE A 112 37.96 4.20 -3.96
CA PHE A 112 36.91 5.11 -4.44
C PHE A 112 36.73 6.31 -3.49
N PRO A 113 36.75 7.55 -4.01
CA PRO A 113 36.44 8.73 -3.22
C PRO A 113 34.98 8.70 -2.75
N GLN A 114 34.66 9.41 -1.67
CA GLN A 114 33.35 9.31 -1.02
C GLN A 114 32.18 9.71 -1.93
N TRP A 115 32.37 10.72 -2.79
CA TRP A 115 31.35 11.16 -3.75
C TRP A 115 30.99 10.09 -4.80
N GLU A 116 31.93 9.22 -5.20
CA GLU A 116 31.64 8.10 -6.11
C GLU A 116 30.85 6.98 -5.42
N LYS A 117 31.06 6.81 -4.09
CA LYS A 117 30.26 5.89 -3.29
C LYS A 117 28.83 6.40 -3.17
N ASP A 118 28.68 7.70 -2.94
CA ASP A 118 27.38 8.35 -2.79
C ASP A 118 26.62 8.41 -4.12
N TYR A 119 27.31 8.65 -5.23
CA TYR A 119 26.72 8.62 -6.58
C TYR A 119 26.16 7.24 -6.97
N ASN A 120 26.74 6.16 -6.44
CA ASN A 120 26.29 4.80 -6.69
C ASN A 120 25.12 4.34 -5.79
N LEU A 121 24.71 5.17 -4.83
CA LEU A 121 23.48 4.95 -4.06
C LEU A 121 22.26 5.30 -4.90
N GLN A 122 21.10 4.77 -4.52
CA GLN A 122 19.86 5.15 -5.18
C GLN A 122 19.56 6.64 -4.99
N PRO A 123 19.16 7.33 -6.07
CA PRO A 123 18.63 8.68 -5.95
C PRO A 123 17.31 8.64 -5.17
N MET A 124 17.04 9.71 -4.43
CA MET A 124 15.76 9.92 -3.76
C MET A 124 14.62 9.93 -4.80
N ASN A 125 13.46 9.38 -4.43
CA ASN A 125 12.30 9.33 -5.32
C ASN A 125 11.94 10.74 -5.84
N ALA A 126 11.51 10.81 -7.10
CA ALA A 126 11.12 12.08 -7.74
C ALA A 126 9.96 12.79 -7.00
N TYR A 127 9.15 12.03 -6.26
CA TYR A 127 8.04 12.53 -5.44
C TYR A 127 8.45 12.77 -3.97
N GLY A 128 9.75 12.72 -3.66
CA GLY A 128 10.31 12.99 -2.35
C GLY A 128 9.66 12.14 -1.26
N LEU A 129 9.16 12.82 -0.22
CA LEU A 129 8.49 12.23 0.94
C LEU A 129 6.99 11.95 0.73
N PHE A 130 6.46 12.14 -0.49
CA PHE A 130 5.02 11.99 -0.73
C PHE A 130 4.50 10.62 -0.30
N ASP A 131 5.21 9.55 -0.66
CA ASP A 131 4.80 8.18 -0.32
C ASP A 131 4.89 7.92 1.19
N GLU A 132 5.85 8.53 1.90
CA GLU A 132 5.97 8.43 3.37
C GLU A 132 4.79 9.14 4.08
N TYR A 133 4.38 10.31 3.61
CA TYR A 133 3.21 11.01 4.15
C TYR A 133 1.90 10.30 3.88
N LEU A 134 1.82 9.56 2.77
CA LEU A 134 0.65 8.79 2.40
C LEU A 134 0.53 7.48 3.20
N GLU A 135 1.63 7.03 3.81
CA GLU A 135 1.67 5.85 4.66
C GLU A 135 1.09 6.10 6.05
N MET A 136 1.36 7.29 6.63
CA MET A 136 0.89 7.73 7.95
C MET A 136 -0.65 7.82 8.03
#